data_AF-A0A7W2NS54-F1
#
_entry.id   AF-A0A7W2NS54-F1
#
_cell.length_a   1.000
_cell.length_b   1.000
_cell.length_c   1.000
_cell.angle_alpha   90.00
_cell.angle_beta   90.00
_cell.angle_gamma   90.00
#
_symmetry.space_group_name_H-M   'P 1'
#
loop_
_entity.id
_entity.type
_entity.pdbx_description
1 polymer ?
#
loop_
_entity_poly.entity_id
_entity_poly.type
_entity_poly.pdbx_seq_one_letter_code
_entity_poly.pdbx_strand_id
1 'polypeptide(L)'
;MKNLLISLFLSLFILLVTNIVQAKPKTKTFYGRSLDGFAQVKIKNNTTESLACYVAIDGFKIKFRLLALRESQWYATNDKRFEYRNFSTWCDYLTLYPEYLRYKTF
;
A
#
# COMPACT_ATOMS: atom_id res chain seq x y z
N MET A 1 -1.27 -51.08 4.17
CA MET A 1 -1.93 -50.12 5.10
C MET A 1 -0.97 -49.07 5.67
N LYS A 2 0.21 -49.43 6.19
CA LYS A 2 1.17 -48.50 6.80
C LYS A 2 1.61 -47.32 5.89
N ASN A 3 1.89 -47.59 4.60
CA ASN A 3 2.27 -46.56 3.63
C ASN A 3 1.10 -45.62 3.27
N LEU A 4 -0.14 -46.13 3.34
CA LEU A 4 -1.35 -45.35 3.11
C LEU A 4 -1.58 -44.36 4.25
N LEU A 5 -1.39 -44.82 5.50
CA LEU A 5 -1.46 -44.00 6.71
C LEU A 5 -0.39 -42.89 6.73
N ILE A 6 0.85 -43.21 6.35
CA ILE A 6 1.93 -42.21 6.26
C ILE A 6 1.60 -41.17 5.19
N SER A 7 1.13 -41.60 4.01
CA SER A 7 0.73 -40.68 2.94
C SER A 7 -0.43 -39.77 3.35
N LEU A 8 -1.37 -40.27 4.15
CA LEU A 8 -2.50 -39.51 4.67
C LEU A 8 -2.07 -38.48 5.74
N PHE A 9 -1.15 -38.86 6.62
CA PHE A 9 -0.57 -37.94 7.60
C PHE A 9 0.24 -36.83 6.93
N LEU A 10 1.00 -37.17 5.88
CA LEU A 10 1.81 -36.21 5.13
C LEU A 10 0.93 -35.20 4.37
N SER A 11 -0.16 -35.65 3.74
CA SER A 11 -1.08 -34.76 3.02
C SER A 11 -1.83 -33.82 3.96
N LEU A 12 -2.26 -34.31 5.14
CA LEU A 12 -2.88 -33.48 6.16
C LEU A 12 -1.92 -32.42 6.71
N PHE A 13 -0.66 -32.79 6.92
CA PHE A 13 0.37 -31.85 7.35
C PHE A 13 0.59 -30.73 6.32
N ILE A 14 0.71 -31.07 5.03
CA ILE A 14 0.90 -30.08 3.95
C ILE A 14 -0.26 -29.09 3.87
N LEU A 15 -1.51 -29.54 4.07
CA LEU A 15 -2.69 -28.66 4.07
C LEU A 15 -2.65 -27.63 5.21
N LEU A 16 -2.14 -28.02 6.37
CA LEU A 16 -2.03 -27.15 7.56
C LEU A 16 -0.95 -26.05 7.42
N VAL A 17 0.04 -26.21 6.52
CA VAL A 17 1.12 -25.22 6.32
C VAL A 17 0.81 -24.23 5.18
N THR A 18 -0.39 -24.26 4.59
CA THR A 18 -0.74 -23.28 3.56
C THR A 18 -0.85 -21.88 4.17
N ASN A 19 0.05 -20.99 3.77
CA ASN A 19 0.03 -19.60 4.23
C ASN A 19 -1.04 -18.81 3.47
N ILE A 20 -1.76 -17.95 4.18
CA ILE A 20 -2.68 -16.99 3.56
C ILE A 20 -1.82 -15.90 2.91
N VAL A 21 -1.64 -15.96 1.60
CA VAL A 21 -0.93 -14.91 0.84
C VAL A 21 -1.91 -13.75 0.62
N GLN A 22 -1.69 -12.62 1.29
CA GLN A 22 -2.44 -11.40 1.01
C GLN A 22 -1.81 -10.67 -0.18
N ALA A 23 -2.61 -10.48 -1.23
CA ALA A 23 -2.20 -9.72 -2.40
C ALA A 23 -2.15 -8.23 -2.05
N LYS A 24 -1.11 -7.52 -2.50
CA LYS A 24 -1.04 -6.06 -2.37
C LYS A 24 -2.23 -5.40 -3.10
N PRO A 25 -2.86 -4.34 -2.54
CA PRO A 25 -3.96 -3.67 -3.23
C PRO A 25 -3.51 -3.02 -4.54
N LYS A 26 -4.43 -2.98 -5.51
CA LYS A 26 -4.20 -2.36 -6.82
C LYS A 26 -4.22 -0.84 -6.69
N THR A 27 -3.05 -0.22 -6.69
CA THR A 27 -2.90 1.25 -6.70
C THR A 27 -2.13 1.73 -7.94
N LYS A 28 -2.28 3.02 -8.26
CA LYS A 28 -1.48 3.69 -9.29
C LYS A 28 -0.88 4.97 -8.74
N THR A 29 0.43 5.12 -8.82
CA THR A 29 1.13 6.34 -8.42
C THR A 29 1.36 7.23 -9.63
N PHE A 30 1.07 8.53 -9.46
CA PHE A 30 1.32 9.57 -10.45
C PHE A 30 2.40 10.49 -9.92
N TYR A 31 3.31 10.88 -10.81
CA TYR A 31 4.35 11.86 -10.53
C TYR A 31 4.18 13.06 -11.47
N GLY A 32 4.58 14.23 -11.01
CA GLY A 32 4.56 15.44 -11.82
C GLY A 32 5.38 16.55 -11.21
N ARG A 33 5.23 17.75 -11.75
CA ARG A 33 5.74 18.99 -11.15
C ARG A 33 4.59 19.98 -10.93
N SER A 34 4.66 20.74 -9.86
CA SER A 34 3.79 21.90 -9.65
C SER A 34 4.12 23.01 -10.65
N LEU A 35 3.26 24.04 -10.71
CA LEU A 35 3.51 25.23 -11.54
C LEU A 35 4.84 25.93 -11.17
N ASP A 36 5.23 25.88 -9.91
CA ASP A 36 6.48 26.45 -9.41
C ASP A 36 7.70 25.53 -9.61
N GLY A 37 7.49 24.34 -10.18
CA GLY A 37 8.54 23.38 -10.52
C GLY A 37 8.91 22.39 -9.41
N PHE A 38 8.16 22.32 -8.31
CA PHE A 38 8.39 21.33 -7.25
C PHE A 38 7.92 19.95 -7.69
N ALA A 39 8.70 18.90 -7.42
CA ALA A 39 8.27 17.54 -7.68
C ALA A 39 7.06 17.20 -6.80
N GLN A 40 6.08 16.49 -7.35
CA GLN A 40 4.86 16.11 -6.63
C GLN A 40 4.41 14.70 -6.97
N VAL A 41 3.73 14.07 -6.01
CA VAL A 41 3.21 12.71 -6.14
C VAL A 41 1.74 12.63 -5.70
N LYS A 42 0.97 11.75 -6.34
CA LYS A 42 -0.41 11.41 -5.98
C LYS A 42 -0.63 9.92 -6.13
N ILE A 43 -1.44 9.32 -5.26
CA ILE A 43 -1.78 7.89 -5.32
C ILE A 43 -3.27 7.75 -5.66
N LYS A 44 -3.59 6.87 -6.60
CA LYS A 44 -4.95 6.41 -6.89
C LYS A 44 -5.16 5.02 -6.35
N ASN A 45 -6.25 4.85 -5.62
CA ASN A 45 -6.78 3.56 -5.25
C ASN A 45 -7.65 3.04 -6.39
N ASN A 46 -7.33 1.87 -6.95
CA ASN A 46 -8.15 1.20 -7.96
C ASN A 46 -8.87 -0.04 -7.39
N THR A 47 -8.94 -0.17 -6.06
CA THR A 47 -9.74 -1.18 -5.39
C THR A 47 -11.08 -0.59 -4.94
N THR A 48 -12.01 -1.48 -4.60
CA THR A 48 -13.31 -1.16 -4.01
C THR A 48 -13.24 -1.00 -2.49
N GLU A 49 -12.06 -1.09 -1.89
CA GLU A 49 -11.84 -1.01 -0.44
C GLU A 49 -11.05 0.24 -0.07
N SER A 50 -11.22 0.72 1.16
CA SER A 50 -10.38 1.82 1.67
C SER A 50 -9.00 1.32 2.06
N LEU A 51 -7.97 2.10 1.74
CA LEU A 51 -6.58 1.74 1.98
C LEU A 51 -5.95 2.64 3.04
N ALA A 52 -5.05 2.07 3.83
CA ALA A 52 -4.07 2.79 4.62
C ALA A 52 -2.90 3.15 3.71
N CYS A 53 -2.56 4.44 3.58
CA CYS A 53 -1.54 4.91 2.65
C CYS A 53 -0.57 5.89 3.30
N TYR A 54 0.67 5.90 2.82
CA TYR A 54 1.58 7.01 3.09
C TYR A 54 2.36 7.44 1.85
N VAL A 55 2.72 8.72 1.86
CA VAL A 55 3.77 9.29 1.02
C VAL A 55 4.93 9.68 1.93
N ALA A 56 6.13 9.24 1.60
CA ALA A 56 7.34 9.59 2.29
C ALA A 56 8.25 10.41 1.38
N ILE A 57 8.74 11.52 1.90
CA ILE A 57 9.70 12.41 1.26
C ILE A 57 10.53 13.09 2.34
N ASP A 58 11.83 13.25 2.09
CA ASP A 58 12.73 13.97 3.00
C ASP A 58 12.74 13.42 4.45
N GLY A 59 12.62 12.10 4.60
CA GLY A 59 12.56 11.44 5.92
C GLY A 59 11.21 11.54 6.65
N PHE A 60 10.25 12.32 6.15
CA PHE A 60 8.91 12.43 6.74
C PHE A 60 7.90 11.52 6.06
N LYS A 61 7.00 10.91 6.84
CA LYS A 61 5.89 10.08 6.34
C LYS A 61 4.56 10.78 6.57
N ILE A 62 3.89 11.16 5.49
CA ILE A 62 2.54 11.71 5.51
C ILE A 62 1.57 10.54 5.38
N LYS A 63 0.90 10.18 6.47
CA LYS A 63 -0.04 9.06 6.56
C LYS A 63 -1.47 9.53 6.36
N PHE A 64 -2.27 8.75 5.63
CA PHE A 64 -3.65 9.04 5.33
C PHE A 64 -4.46 7.79 4.98
N ARG A 65 -5.77 7.93 4.95
CA ARG A 65 -6.70 6.93 4.41
C ARG A 65 -7.10 7.33 3.00
N LEU A 66 -7.08 6.38 2.08
CA LEU A 66 -7.49 6.59 0.69
C LEU A 66 -8.73 5.74 0.39
N LEU A 67 -9.85 6.41 0.15
CA LEU A 67 -11.13 5.73 -0.09
C LEU A 67 -11.10 4.91 -1.39
N ALA A 68 -12.05 3.98 -1.48
CA ALA A 68 -12.27 3.16 -2.66
C ALA A 68 -12.39 4.02 -3.93
N LEU A 69 -11.67 3.63 -4.99
CA LEU A 69 -11.69 4.30 -6.30
C LEU A 69 -11.34 5.81 -6.28
N ARG A 70 -10.75 6.32 -5.19
CA ARG A 70 -10.35 7.73 -5.05
C ARG A 70 -8.87 7.97 -5.30
N GLU A 71 -8.54 9.24 -5.47
CA GLU A 71 -7.18 9.74 -5.63
C GLU A 71 -6.84 10.64 -4.45
N SER A 72 -5.60 10.57 -3.96
CA SER A 72 -5.14 11.47 -2.93
C SER A 72 -5.04 12.91 -3.47
N GLN A 73 -4.81 13.87 -2.59
CA GLN A 73 -4.27 15.15 -3.03
C GLN A 73 -2.85 14.97 -3.61
N TRP A 74 -2.35 16.00 -4.30
CA TRP A 74 -0.94 16.09 -4.65
C TRP A 74 -0.11 16.44 -3.42
N TYR A 75 0.95 15.68 -3.19
CA TYR A 75 1.97 15.97 -2.19
C TYR A 75 3.21 16.47 -2.91
N ALA A 76 3.50 17.76 -2.76
CA ALA A 76 4.66 18.41 -3.36
C ALA A 76 5.85 18.46 -2.41
N THR A 77 7.06 18.51 -2.96
CA THR A 77 8.27 18.80 -2.20
C THR A 77 8.36 20.28 -1.86
N ASN A 78 9.16 20.58 -0.85
CA ASN A 78 9.55 21.93 -0.44
C ASN A 78 10.87 22.39 -1.11
N ASP A 79 11.64 21.47 -1.70
CA ASP A 79 12.87 21.75 -2.44
C ASP A 79 12.74 21.27 -3.90
N LYS A 80 13.14 22.11 -4.85
CA LYS A 80 13.13 21.84 -6.30
C LYS A 80 14.19 20.85 -6.76
N ARG A 81 15.19 20.57 -5.91
CA ARG A 81 16.24 19.57 -6.16
C ARG A 81 15.72 18.13 -6.05
N PHE A 82 14.58 17.93 -5.39
CA PHE A 82 13.94 16.63 -5.33
C PHE A 82 13.28 16.29 -6.68
N GLU A 83 13.36 15.00 -7.01
CA GLU A 83 12.78 14.40 -8.19
C GLU A 83 11.77 13.31 -7.80
N TYR A 84 11.06 12.77 -8.80
CA TYR A 84 10.06 11.72 -8.58
C TYR A 84 10.59 10.49 -7.82
N ARG A 85 11.89 10.18 -7.96
CA ARG A 85 12.56 9.04 -7.32
C ARG A 85 12.77 9.23 -5.82
N ASN A 86 12.69 10.46 -5.33
CA ASN A 86 12.87 10.76 -3.92
C ASN A 86 11.61 10.46 -3.10
N PHE A 87 10.46 10.28 -3.76
CA PHE A 87 9.25 9.84 -3.10
C PHE A 87 9.24 8.33 -2.89
N SER A 88 8.84 7.90 -1.69
CA SER A 88 8.43 6.53 -1.42
C SER A 88 6.94 6.50 -1.10
N THR A 89 6.20 5.63 -1.78
CA THR A 89 4.74 5.51 -1.61
C THR A 89 4.37 4.10 -1.23
N TRP A 90 3.41 3.96 -0.31
CA TRP A 90 2.91 2.67 0.11
C TRP A 90 1.43 2.76 0.41
N CYS A 91 0.71 1.70 0.08
CA CYS A 91 -0.67 1.51 0.47
C CYS A 91 -0.92 0.03 0.74
N ASP A 92 -1.76 -0.25 1.72
CA ASP A 92 -2.28 -1.58 2.02
C ASP A 92 -3.73 -1.50 2.49
N TYR A 93 -4.41 -2.63 2.61
CA TYR A 93 -5.79 -2.68 3.09
C TYR A 93 -5.91 -2.08 4.48
N LEU A 94 -6.87 -1.16 4.67
CA LEU A 94 -7.08 -0.50 5.96
C LEU A 94 -7.42 -1.48 7.09
N THR A 95 -8.02 -2.62 6.75
CA THR A 95 -8.35 -3.71 7.69
C THR A 95 -7.13 -4.31 8.37
N LEU A 96 -5.96 -4.26 7.73
CA LEU A 96 -4.69 -4.77 8.26
C LEU A 96 -3.94 -3.73 9.10
N TYR A 97 -4.30 -2.45 8.96
CA TYR A 97 -3.62 -1.31 9.61
C TYR A 97 -4.65 -0.37 10.27
N PRO A 98 -5.40 -0.85 11.28
CA PRO A 98 -6.47 -0.08 11.91
C PRO A 98 -5.98 1.21 12.58
N GLU A 99 -4.70 1.34 12.91
CA GLU A 99 -4.11 2.58 13.42
C GLU A 99 -4.22 3.74 12.42
N TYR A 100 -4.50 3.46 11.15
CA TYR A 100 -4.73 4.50 10.15
C TYR A 100 -6.11 5.16 10.25
N LEU A 101 -7.04 4.60 11.02
CA LEU A 101 -8.37 5.19 11.28
C LEU A 101 -8.31 6.61 11.85
N ARG A 102 -7.20 6.97 12.51
CA ARG A 102 -6.97 8.31 13.08
C ARG A 102 -6.52 9.37 12.06
N TYR A 103 -6.09 8.98 10.85
CA TYR A 103 -5.58 9.93 9.87
C TYR A 103 -6.68 10.46 8.94
N LYS A 104 -6.37 11.59 8.31
CA LYS A 104 -7.23 12.24 7.32
C LYS A 104 -7.57 11.30 6.17
N THR A 105 -8.75 11.50 5.61
CA THR A 105 -9.30 10.72 4.49
C THR A 105 -9.30 11.54 3.21
N PHE A 106 -9.02 10.88 2.10
CA PHE A 106 -9.08 11.41 0.74
C PHE A 106 -9.86 10.46 -0.18
#